data_AF-A0A376KUE1-F1
#
_entry.id   AF-A0A376KUE1-F1
#
_cell.length_a   1.000
_cell.length_b   1.000
_cell.length_c   1.000
_cell.angle_alpha   90.00
_cell.angle_beta   90.00
_cell.angle_gamma   90.00
#
_symmetry.space_group_name_H-M   'P 1'
#
loop_
_entity.id
_entity.type
_entity.pdbx_description
1 polymer ?
#
loop_
_entity_poly.entity_id
_entity_poly.type
_entity_poly.pdbx_seq_one_letter_code
_entity_poly.pdbx_strand_id
1 'polypeptide(L)' 'MEYRSLTLDDFLSRFQLLRPQINRETLNHRQAAVLIPIVRRPQPGLLLTQRSIHLRKHAGQVAFPGGAVR' A
#
# COMPACT_ATOMS: atom_id res chain seq x y z
N MET A 1 -15.35 0.12 22.99
CA MET A 1 -14.20 0.75 22.31
C MET A 1 -14.75 1.73 21.31
N GLU A 2 -14.62 3.02 21.59
CA GLU A 2 -15.03 4.08 20.69
C GLU A 2 -14.11 4.04 19.47
N TYR A 3 -14.59 3.55 18.33
CA TYR A 3 -13.90 3.69 17.06
C TYR A 3 -13.88 5.19 16.77
N ARG A 4 -12.81 5.89 17.19
CA ARG A 4 -12.48 7.21 16.64
C ARG A 4 -12.62 7.06 15.13
N SER A 5 -13.53 7.84 14.53
CA SER A 5 -13.76 7.84 13.10
C SER A 5 -12.40 7.99 12.42
N LEU A 6 -11.87 6.93 11.82
CA LEU A 6 -10.61 6.98 11.09
C LEU A 6 -10.92 7.65 9.75
N THR A 7 -11.03 8.97 9.75
CA THR A 7 -11.36 9.71 8.53
C THR A 7 -10.16 9.77 7.60
N LEU A 8 -10.39 10.20 6.36
CA LEU A 8 -9.29 10.43 5.43
C LEU A 8 -8.39 11.58 5.91
N ASP A 9 -8.96 12.59 6.56
CA ASP A 9 -8.21 13.73 7.07
C ASP A 9 -7.30 13.31 8.22
N ASP A 10 -7.79 12.45 9.14
CA ASP A 10 -6.96 11.85 10.20
C ASP A 10 -5.78 11.07 9.63
N PHE A 11 -6.02 10.31 8.55
CA PHE A 11 -4.96 9.58 7.86
C PHE A 11 -3.92 10.56 7.27
N LEU A 12 -4.36 11.59 6.55
CA LEU A 12 -3.47 12.54 5.88
C LEU A 12 -2.59 13.28 6.88
N SER A 13 -3.16 13.76 7.99
CA SER A 13 -2.39 14.43 9.05
C SER A 13 -1.31 13.50 9.62
N ARG A 14 -1.66 12.24 9.94
CA ARG A 14 -0.69 11.27 10.48
C ARG A 14 0.39 10.92 9.46
N PHE A 15 0.02 10.69 8.20
CA PHE A 15 0.97 10.30 7.14
C PHE A 15 2.00 11.41 6.86
N GLN A 16 1.58 12.68 6.93
CA GLN A 16 2.48 13.81 6.77
C GLN A 16 3.47 13.96 7.94
N LEU A 17 3.03 13.66 9.17
CA LEU A 17 3.85 13.75 10.37
C LEU A 17 4.78 12.54 10.57
N LEU A 18 4.37 11.37 10.08
CA LEU A 18 5.08 10.10 10.26
C LEU A 18 5.66 9.57 8.94
N ARG A 19 6.41 10.41 8.22
CA ARG A 19 7.04 9.97 6.98
C ARG A 19 8.07 8.88 7.26
N PRO A 20 8.01 7.73 6.57
CA PRO A 20 8.99 6.68 6.75
C PRO A 20 10.37 7.18 6.32
N GLN A 21 11.40 6.86 7.10
CA GLN A 21 12.78 7.14 6.72
C GLN A 21 13.22 6.16 5.63
N ILE A 22 13.98 6.66 4.65
CA ILE A 22 14.53 5.85 3.58
C ILE A 22 15.69 5.02 4.15
N ASN A 23 15.52 3.70 4.21
CA ASN A 23 16.62 2.79 4.50
C ASN A 23 17.45 2.57 3.22
N ARG A 24 18.72 2.99 3.21
CA ARG A 24 19.61 2.85 2.05
C ARG A 24 20.11 1.41 1.84
N GLU A 25 20.07 0.55 2.86
CA GLU A 25 20.52 -0.84 2.74
C GLU A 25 19.66 -1.65 1.78
N THR A 26 18.38 -1.30 1.64
CA THR A 26 17.46 -1.99 0.72
C THR A 26 17.72 -1.69 -0.76
N LEU A 27 18.60 -0.73 -1.08
CA LEU A 27 18.89 -0.33 -2.46
C LEU A 27 19.69 -1.39 -3.24
N ASN A 28 20.38 -2.30 -2.55
CA ASN A 28 21.16 -3.37 -3.18
C ASN A 28 20.31 -4.60 -3.59
N HIS A 29 19.01 -4.60 -3.29
CA HIS A 29 18.08 -5.65 -3.71
C HIS A 29 17.36 -5.31 -5.02
N ARG A 30 16.76 -6.32 -5.66
CA ARG A 30 15.84 -6.11 -6.79
C ARG A 30 14.72 -5.17 -6.36
N GLN A 31 14.73 -3.97 -6.94
CA GLN A 31 13.78 -2.93 -6.61
C GLN A 31 12.37 -3.29 -7.09
N ALA A 32 11.37 -3.01 -6.26
CA ALA A 32 9.97 -3.09 -6.60
C ALA A 32 9.23 -2.01 -5.84
N ALA A 33 8.14 -1.52 -6.42
CA ALA A 33 7.28 -0.54 -5.79
C ALA A 33 5.82 -0.97 -5.89
N VAL A 34 5.04 -0.56 -4.90
CA VAL A 34 3.60 -0.75 -4.88
C VAL A 34 2.93 0.61 -4.66
N LEU A 35 1.73 0.75 -5.21
CA LEU A 35 0.78 1.78 -4.82
C LEU A 35 0.00 1.28 -3.61
N ILE A 36 -0.12 2.11 -2.57
CA ILE A 36 -1.05 1.89 -1.45
C ILE A 36 -2.22 2.85 -1.64
N PRO A 37 -3.28 2.44 -2.38
CA PRO A 37 -4.39 3.32 -2.69
C PRO A 37 -5.36 3.43 -1.51
N ILE A 38 -5.59 4.65 -1.05
CA ILE A 38 -6.59 4.95 -0.01
C ILE A 38 -7.78 5.62 -0.67
N VAL A 39 -8.93 4.96 -0.60
CA VAL A 39 -10.15 5.35 -1.30
C VAL A 39 -11.02 6.20 -0.38
N ARG A 40 -11.39 7.40 -0.85
CA ARG A 40 -12.28 8.33 -0.15
C ARG A 40 -13.71 7.78 -0.11
N ARG A 41 -14.21 7.55 1.10
CA ARG A 41 -15.60 7.15 1.43
C ARG A 41 -15.82 7.39 2.95
N PRO A 42 -17.04 7.27 3.50
CA PRO A 42 -17.30 7.56 4.93
C PRO A 42 -16.38 6.83 5.91
N GLN A 43 -16.02 5.59 5.61
CA GLN A 43 -14.93 4.86 6.25
C GLN A 43 -13.87 4.50 5.19
N PRO A 44 -12.71 5.19 5.15
CA PRO A 44 -11.66 4.96 4.17
C PRO A 44 -11.31 3.48 4.01
N GLY A 45 -11.03 3.07 2.77
CA GLY A 45 -10.70 1.68 2.45
C GLY A 45 -9.46 1.59 1.56
N LEU A 46 -8.91 0.38 1.45
CA LEU A 46 -7.82 0.06 0.54
C LEU A 46 -8.35 -0.62 -0.72
N LEU A 47 -7.81 -0.25 -1.88
CA LEU A 47 -7.99 -1.01 -3.11
C LEU A 47 -6.87 -2.06 -3.21
N LEU A 48 -7.28 -3.32 -3.35
CA LEU A 48 -6.38 -4.44 -3.57
C LEU A 48 -6.69 -5.09 -4.91
N THR A 49 -5.72 -5.82 -5.44
CA THR A 49 -5.88 -6.61 -6.66
C THR A 49 -5.77 -8.09 -6.33
N GLN A 50 -6.54 -8.92 -7.04
CA GLN A 50 -6.24 -10.34 -7.12
C GLN A 50 -5.37 -10.57 -8.35
N ARG A 51 -4.20 -11.16 -8.14
CA ARG A 51 -3.25 -11.44 -9.22
C ARG A 51 -3.80 -12.53 -10.13
N SER A 52 -3.65 -12.35 -11.45
CA SER A 52 -4.03 -13.37 -12.45
C SER A 52 -3.44 -14.74 -12.10
N ILE A 53 -4.25 -15.78 -12.27
CA ILE A 53 -3.85 -17.18 -12.02
C ILE A 53 -2.71 -17.64 -12.95
N HIS A 54 -2.50 -16.95 -14.07
CA HIS A 54 -1.49 -17.31 -15.06
C HIS A 54 -0.10 -16.70 -14.77
N LEU A 55 0.06 -15.95 -13.67
CA LEU A 55 1.33 -15.33 -13.34
C LEU A 55 2.34 -16.36 -12.82
N ARG A 56 3.56 -16.32 -13.35
CA ARG A 56 4.67 -17.18 -12.91
C ARG A 56 4.98 -17.08 -11.41
N LYS A 57 4.67 -15.95 -10.77
CA LYS A 57 4.90 -15.70 -9.35
C LYS A 57 3.65 -15.12 -8.69
N HIS A 58 3.33 -15.64 -7.51
CA HIS A 58 2.24 -15.16 -6.65
C HIS A 58 0.88 -15.13 -7.37
N ALA A 59 0.59 -16.15 -8.19
CA ALA A 59 -0.70 -16.29 -8.87
C ALA A 59 -1.84 -16.39 -7.86
N GLY A 60 -2.98 -15.76 -8.16
CA GLY A 60 -4.20 -15.81 -7.34
C GLY A 60 -4.14 -15.05 -6.01
N GLN A 61 -2.97 -14.56 -5.58
CA GLN A 61 -2.82 -13.85 -4.32
C GLN A 61 -3.45 -12.44 -4.37
N VAL A 62 -4.00 -12.00 -3.25
CA VAL A 62 -4.42 -10.62 -3.03
C VAL A 62 -3.18 -9.78 -2.72
N ALA A 63 -2.99 -8.70 -3.44
CA ALA A 63 -1.80 -7.84 -3.32
C ALA A 63 -2.12 -6.37 -3.62
N PHE A 64 -1.27 -5.48 -3.10
CA PHE A 64 -1.25 -4.10 -3.57
C PHE A 64 -0.86 -4.04 -5.06
N PRO A 65 -1.45 -3.09 -5.83
CA PRO A 65 -1.01 -2.82 -7.19
C PRO A 65 0.48 -2.45 -7.22
N GLY A 66 1.26 -3.02 -8.14
CA GLY A 66 2.69 -2.71 -8.23
C GLY A 66 3.48 -3.67 -9.09
N GLY A 67 4.80 -3.53 -9.05
CA GLY A 67 5.72 -4.32 -9.86
C GLY A 67 7.18 -4.11 -9.53
N ALA A 68 8.02 -5.02 -10.04
CA ALA A 68 9.47 -4.86 -10.01
C ALA A 68 9.88 -3.75 -10.98
N VAL A 69 10.85 -2.93 -10.55
CA VAL A 69 11.57 -2.00 -11.42
C VAL A 69 12.45 -2.86 -12.34
N ARG A 70 12.31 -2.70 -13.65
CA ARG A 70 13.17 -3.34 -14.66
C ARG A 70 14.16 -2.34 -15.20
#